data_AF-A0A949THT8-F1
#
_entry.id   AF-A0A949THT8-F1
#
_cell.length_a   1.000
_cell.length_b   1.000
_cell.length_c   1.000
_cell.angle_alpha   90.00
_cell.angle_beta   90.00
_cell.angle_gamma   90.00
#
_symmetry.space_group_name_H-M   'P 1'
#
loop_
_entity.id
_entity.type
_entity.pdbx_description
1 polymer ?
#
loop_
_entity_poly.entity_id
_entity_poly.type
_entity_poly.pdbx_seq_one_letter_code
_entity_poly.pdbx_strand_id
1 'polypeptide(L)'
;MDDSREEYVVQNREKAKKRQKILILISIVTFFGSAVMAAIPAIQEIAQQDNASVIEGEESILKQQEQGFELVLQREPNNQVALEGLVKVRLALKDVRGAIKPLEKLVELNPQREDYKRELNDLKKDVKK
;
A
#
# COMPACT_ATOMS: atom_id res chain seq x y z
N MET A 1 17.47 27.64 -73.19
CA MET A 1 16.22 27.13 -72.59
C MET A 1 16.55 25.86 -71.80
N ASP A 2 16.95 25.97 -70.53
CA ASP A 2 17.25 24.77 -69.71
C ASP A 2 17.06 25.03 -68.20
N ASP A 3 17.32 26.27 -67.76
CA ASP A 3 17.27 26.70 -66.36
C ASP A 3 15.90 26.50 -65.65
N SER A 4 14.79 26.69 -66.37
CA SER A 4 13.44 26.63 -65.78
C SER A 4 12.97 25.20 -65.45
N ARG A 5 13.57 24.17 -66.04
CA ARG A 5 13.23 22.76 -65.78
C ARG A 5 13.99 22.22 -64.58
N GLU A 6 15.27 22.60 -64.44
CA GLU A 6 16.08 22.34 -63.26
C GLU A 6 15.43 22.94 -62.00
N GLU A 7 15.03 24.22 -62.06
CA GLU A 7 14.39 24.91 -60.93
C GLU A 7 13.03 24.29 -60.54
N TYR A 8 12.23 23.86 -61.52
CA TYR A 8 10.96 23.16 -61.30
C TYR A 8 11.14 21.81 -60.58
N VAL A 9 12.12 21.01 -61.02
CA VAL A 9 12.40 19.70 -60.41
C VAL A 9 12.93 19.84 -58.99
N VAL A 10 13.78 20.84 -58.74
CA VAL A 10 14.31 21.14 -57.39
C VAL A 10 13.18 21.62 -56.46
N GLN A 11 12.32 22.52 -56.92
CA GLN A 11 11.22 23.04 -56.11
C GLN A 11 10.21 21.95 -55.72
N ASN A 12 9.92 21.00 -56.62
CA ASN A 12 9.03 19.89 -56.34
C ASN A 12 9.63 18.87 -55.37
N ARG A 13 10.96 18.63 -55.43
CA ARG A 13 11.67 17.78 -54.47
C ARG A 13 11.70 18.39 -53.07
N GLU A 14 11.88 19.70 -52.96
CA GLU A 14 11.82 20.41 -51.67
C GLU A 14 10.41 20.40 -51.06
N LYS A 15 9.38 20.59 -51.90
CA LYS A 15 7.97 20.45 -51.48
C LYS A 15 7.66 19.02 -51.01
N ALA A 16 8.18 18.00 -51.71
CA ALA A 16 8.00 16.60 -51.33
C ALA A 16 8.70 16.27 -49.99
N LYS A 17 9.93 16.73 -49.77
CA LYS A 17 10.65 16.56 -48.50
C LYS A 17 9.93 17.25 -47.33
N LYS A 18 9.38 18.46 -47.54
CA LYS A 18 8.60 19.16 -46.51
C LYS A 18 7.32 18.39 -46.14
N ARG A 19 6.60 17.86 -47.13
CA ARG A 19 5.42 17.01 -46.89
C ARG A 19 5.79 15.71 -46.17
N GLN A 20 6.90 15.07 -46.53
CA GLN A 20 7.40 13.88 -45.86
C GLN A 20 7.74 14.14 -44.39
N LYS A 21 8.41 15.26 -44.08
CA LYS A 21 8.71 15.66 -42.69
C LYS A 21 7.44 15.86 -41.86
N ILE A 22 6.40 16.47 -42.44
CA ILE A 22 5.10 16.65 -41.78
C ILE A 22 4.42 15.31 -41.50
N LEU A 23 4.40 14.40 -42.47
CA LEU A 23 3.81 13.07 -42.29
C LEU A 23 4.52 12.26 -41.21
N ILE A 24 5.85 12.34 -41.14
CA ILE A 24 6.63 11.68 -40.08
C ILE A 24 6.29 12.26 -38.70
N LEU A 25 6.24 13.59 -38.57
CA LEU A 25 5.87 14.26 -37.31
C LEU A 25 4.46 13.85 -36.83
N ILE A 26 3.48 13.83 -37.73
CA ILE A 26 2.11 13.40 -37.42
C ILE A 26 2.12 11.93 -36.95
N SER A 27 2.85 11.05 -37.65
CA SER A 27 2.91 9.62 -37.29
C SER A 27 3.51 9.38 -35.89
N ILE A 28 4.54 10.15 -35.50
CA ILE A 28 5.15 10.07 -34.16
C ILE A 28 4.13 10.53 -33.10
N VAL A 29 3.44 11.65 -33.33
CA VAL A 29 2.43 12.15 -32.39
C VAL A 29 1.25 11.18 -32.24
N THR A 30 0.81 10.54 -33.31
CA THR A 30 -0.27 9.54 -33.26
C THR A 30 0.17 8.23 -32.58
N PHE A 31 1.39 7.75 -32.84
CA PHE A 31 1.91 6.51 -32.24
C PHE A 31 2.21 6.67 -30.73
N PHE A 32 2.76 7.81 -30.31
CA PHE A 32 3.06 8.07 -28.89
C PHE A 32 1.87 8.68 -28.12
N GLY A 33 0.90 9.29 -28.80
CA GLY A 33 -0.31 9.85 -28.18
C GLY A 33 -1.36 8.80 -27.77
N SER A 34 -1.36 7.62 -28.37
CA SER A 34 -2.35 6.56 -28.07
C SER A 34 -2.11 5.84 -26.74
N ALA A 35 -0.90 5.90 -26.18
CA ALA A 35 -0.59 5.27 -24.90
C ALA A 35 -1.24 6.00 -23.71
N VAL A 36 -1.43 7.31 -23.81
CA VAL A 36 -1.99 8.13 -22.71
C VAL A 36 -3.48 7.84 -22.52
N MET A 37 -4.27 7.66 -23.59
CA MET A 37 -5.71 7.39 -23.48
C MET A 37 -6.01 6.01 -22.86
N ALA A 38 -5.16 5.00 -23.07
CA ALA A 38 -5.34 3.68 -22.46
C ALA A 38 -4.92 3.63 -20.97
N ALA A 39 -4.05 4.55 -20.53
CA ALA A 39 -3.55 4.60 -19.16
C ALA A 39 -4.48 5.33 -18.19
N ILE A 40 -5.34 6.25 -18.66
CA ILE A 40 -6.24 7.05 -17.80
C ILE A 40 -7.16 6.17 -16.92
N PRO A 41 -7.86 5.13 -17.43
CA PRO A 41 -8.70 4.29 -16.58
C PRO A 41 -7.87 3.42 -15.61
N ALA A 42 -6.72 2.91 -16.04
CA ALA A 42 -5.83 2.10 -15.19
C ALA A 42 -5.23 2.90 -14.03
N ILE A 43 -4.86 4.17 -14.25
CA ILE A 43 -4.35 5.07 -13.21
C ILE A 43 -5.47 5.44 -12.22
N GLN A 44 -6.72 5.58 -12.69
CA GLN A 44 -7.88 5.79 -11.81
C GLN A 44 -8.22 4.55 -10.98
N GLU A 45 -8.04 3.34 -11.53
CA GLU A 45 -8.25 2.08 -10.81
C GLU A 45 -7.21 1.89 -9.69
N ILE A 46 -5.92 2.14 -9.98
CA ILE A 46 -4.83 2.12 -8.97
C ILE A 46 -5.10 3.16 -7.85
N ALA A 47 -5.56 4.36 -8.20
CA ALA A 47 -5.86 5.41 -7.20
C ALA A 47 -7.11 5.11 -6.34
N GLN A 48 -8.03 4.25 -6.82
CA GLN A 48 -9.26 3.89 -6.09
C GLN A 48 -9.12 2.60 -5.25
N GLN A 49 -8.09 1.78 -5.50
CA GLN A 49 -7.95 0.44 -4.90
C GLN A 49 -7.19 0.42 -3.55
N ASP A 50 -6.52 1.51 -3.16
CA ASP A 50 -5.40 1.44 -2.20
C ASP A 50 -5.65 1.89 -0.76
N ASN A 51 -6.90 2.12 -0.32
CA ASN A 51 -7.15 2.39 1.10
C ASN A 51 -8.05 1.35 1.79
N ALA A 52 -9.13 0.89 1.16
CA ALA A 52 -10.00 -0.11 1.78
C ALA A 52 -9.40 -1.53 1.75
N SER A 53 -8.80 -1.94 0.61
CA SER A 53 -8.21 -3.27 0.43
C SER A 53 -6.94 -3.47 1.25
N VAL A 54 -6.15 -2.40 1.44
CA VAL A 54 -4.94 -2.43 2.29
C VAL A 54 -5.31 -2.54 3.77
N ILE A 55 -6.31 -1.77 4.24
CA ILE A 55 -6.77 -1.83 5.63
C ILE A 55 -7.41 -3.20 5.95
N GLU A 56 -8.21 -3.76 5.04
CA GLU A 56 -8.76 -5.12 5.20
C GLU A 56 -7.66 -6.20 5.22
N GLY A 57 -6.61 -6.03 4.41
CA GLY A 57 -5.43 -6.89 4.41
C GLY A 57 -4.66 -6.83 5.73
N GLU A 58 -4.40 -5.63 6.25
CA GLU A 58 -3.71 -5.42 7.52
C GLU A 58 -4.49 -6.00 8.71
N GLU A 59 -5.81 -5.76 8.79
CA GLU A 59 -6.65 -6.31 9.85
C GLU A 59 -6.70 -7.85 9.80
N SER A 60 -6.75 -8.42 8.59
CA SER A 60 -6.70 -9.87 8.39
C SER A 60 -5.38 -10.49 8.89
N ILE A 61 -4.24 -9.85 8.58
CA ILE A 61 -2.93 -10.29 9.05
C ILE A 61 -2.86 -10.24 10.58
N LEU A 62 -3.34 -9.15 11.20
CA LEU A 62 -3.37 -9.02 12.65
C LEU A 62 -4.24 -10.09 13.31
N LYS A 63 -5.42 -10.42 12.75
CA LYS A 63 -6.26 -11.53 13.25
C LYS A 63 -5.57 -12.89 13.15
N GLN A 64 -4.82 -13.14 12.09
CA GLN A 64 -4.04 -14.37 11.98
C GLN A 64 -2.92 -14.44 13.03
N GLN A 65 -2.25 -13.31 13.31
CA GLN A 65 -1.25 -13.23 14.37
C GLN A 65 -1.87 -13.46 15.75
N GLU A 66 -3.03 -12.89 16.02
CA GLU A 66 -3.79 -13.12 17.26
C GLU A 66 -4.02 -14.61 17.48
N GLN A 67 -4.59 -15.30 16.47
CA GLN A 67 -4.83 -16.74 16.51
C GLN A 67 -3.54 -17.54 16.74
N GLY A 68 -2.44 -17.14 16.09
CA GLY A 68 -1.13 -17.75 16.27
C GLY A 68 -0.66 -17.71 17.73
N PHE A 69 -0.76 -16.54 18.37
CA PHE A 69 -0.41 -16.40 19.78
C PHE A 69 -1.36 -17.17 20.71
N GLU A 70 -2.67 -17.17 20.43
CA GLU A 70 -3.63 -17.97 21.20
C GLU A 70 -3.31 -19.46 21.14
N LEU A 71 -2.94 -19.99 19.97
CA LEU A 71 -2.55 -21.40 19.81
C LEU A 71 -1.26 -21.75 20.57
N VAL A 72 -0.32 -20.81 20.70
CA VAL A 72 0.86 -20.99 21.55
C VAL A 72 0.44 -21.03 23.02
N LEU A 73 -0.42 -20.12 23.45
CA LEU A 73 -0.88 -20.03 24.84
C LEU A 73 -1.77 -21.21 25.27
N GLN A 74 -2.44 -21.88 24.35
CA GLN A 74 -3.13 -23.15 24.64
C GLN A 74 -2.17 -24.23 25.11
N ARG A 75 -0.94 -24.25 24.58
CA ARG A 75 0.09 -25.23 24.93
C ARG A 75 0.99 -24.73 26.05
N GLU A 76 1.29 -23.45 26.07
CA GLU A 76 2.19 -22.79 26.99
C GLU A 76 1.52 -21.55 27.62
N PRO A 77 0.62 -21.73 28.61
CA PRO A 77 -0.20 -20.63 29.15
C PRO A 77 0.59 -19.49 29.80
N ASN A 78 1.84 -19.75 30.19
CA ASN A 78 2.74 -18.79 30.81
C ASN A 78 3.87 -18.32 29.87
N ASN A 79 3.76 -18.60 28.56
CA ASN A 79 4.75 -18.12 27.59
C ASN A 79 4.67 -16.59 27.48
N GLN A 80 5.67 -15.93 28.04
CA GLN A 80 5.73 -14.47 28.10
C GLN A 80 5.74 -13.83 26.71
N VAL A 81 6.44 -14.41 25.74
CA VAL A 81 6.52 -13.89 24.37
C VAL A 81 5.14 -13.92 23.71
N ALA A 82 4.40 -15.02 23.89
CA ALA A 82 3.05 -15.15 23.32
C ALA A 82 2.04 -14.22 24.01
N LEU A 83 2.15 -14.04 25.34
CA LEU A 83 1.33 -13.08 26.08
C LEU A 83 1.59 -11.64 25.61
N GLU A 84 2.85 -11.23 25.49
CA GLU A 84 3.23 -9.89 25.00
C GLU A 84 2.78 -9.66 23.55
N GLY A 85 2.97 -10.67 22.69
CA GLY A 85 2.52 -10.65 21.31
C GLY A 85 1.00 -10.46 21.22
N LEU A 86 0.24 -11.21 22.03
CA LEU A 86 -1.21 -11.12 22.08
C LEU A 86 -1.71 -9.74 22.54
N VAL A 87 -1.07 -9.14 23.57
CA VAL A 87 -1.38 -7.76 24.00
C VAL A 87 -1.21 -6.79 22.83
N LYS A 88 -0.04 -6.81 22.17
CA LYS A 88 0.30 -5.87 21.09
C LYS A 88 -0.66 -5.99 19.90
N VAL A 89 -0.96 -7.21 19.48
CA VAL A 89 -1.87 -7.46 18.35
C VAL A 89 -3.28 -7.00 18.67
N ARG A 90 -3.80 -7.30 19.87
CA ARG A 90 -5.14 -6.85 20.28
C ARG A 90 -5.23 -5.34 20.36
N LEU A 91 -4.19 -4.66 20.85
CA LEU A 91 -4.13 -3.19 20.83
C LEU A 91 -4.11 -2.63 19.40
N ALA A 92 -3.38 -3.25 18.47
CA ALA A 92 -3.38 -2.86 17.05
C ALA A 92 -4.76 -3.06 16.40
N LEU A 93 -5.47 -4.12 16.78
CA LEU A 93 -6.87 -4.39 16.41
C LEU A 93 -7.89 -3.49 17.14
N LYS A 94 -7.43 -2.54 17.96
CA LYS A 94 -8.26 -1.67 18.81
C LYS A 94 -9.10 -2.43 19.84
N ASP A 95 -8.79 -3.70 20.10
CA ASP A 95 -9.38 -4.50 21.17
C ASP A 95 -8.68 -4.26 22.51
N VAL A 96 -8.86 -3.05 23.04
CA VAL A 96 -8.28 -2.64 24.33
C VAL A 96 -8.78 -3.55 25.47
N ARG A 97 -10.04 -4.00 25.40
CA ARG A 97 -10.64 -4.86 26.43
C ARG A 97 -10.03 -6.25 26.42
N GLY A 98 -9.85 -6.86 25.26
CA GLY A 98 -9.23 -8.18 25.13
C GLY A 98 -7.74 -8.18 25.46
N ALA A 99 -7.03 -7.05 25.35
CA ALA A 99 -5.63 -6.94 25.72
C ALA A 99 -5.38 -6.98 27.25
N ILE A 100 -6.40 -6.67 28.08
CA ILE A 100 -6.24 -6.60 29.54
C ILE A 100 -5.87 -7.95 30.14
N LYS A 101 -6.58 -9.03 29.80
CA LYS A 101 -6.38 -10.33 30.47
C LYS A 101 -4.97 -10.92 30.23
N PRO A 102 -4.41 -10.93 29.00
CA PRO A 102 -3.03 -11.32 28.78
C PRO A 102 -2.02 -10.43 29.53
N LEU A 103 -2.29 -9.11 29.62
CA LEU A 103 -1.42 -8.18 30.33
C LEU A 103 -1.48 -8.36 31.86
N GLU A 104 -2.65 -8.68 32.43
CA GLU A 104 -2.78 -9.10 33.83
C GLU A 104 -1.90 -10.32 34.10
N LYS A 105 -1.90 -11.30 33.18
CA LYS A 105 -1.07 -12.49 33.32
C LYS A 105 0.43 -12.15 33.28
N LEU A 106 0.84 -11.22 32.43
CA LEU A 106 2.22 -10.72 32.40
C LEU A 106 2.64 -10.07 33.73
N VAL A 107 1.76 -9.30 34.35
CA VAL A 107 2.00 -8.69 35.68
C VAL A 107 2.11 -9.75 36.77
N GLU A 108 1.25 -10.77 36.75
CA GLU A 108 1.33 -11.90 37.70
C GLU A 108 2.66 -12.66 37.59
N LEU A 109 3.10 -12.95 36.37
CA LEU A 109 4.33 -13.69 36.10
C LEU A 109 5.59 -12.85 36.36
N ASN A 110 5.50 -11.54 36.16
CA ASN A 110 6.63 -10.61 36.27
C ASN A 110 6.30 -9.44 37.21
N PRO A 111 6.14 -9.67 38.53
CA PRO A 111 5.72 -8.64 39.47
C PRO A 111 6.76 -7.51 39.66
N GLN A 112 7.99 -7.66 39.16
CA GLN A 112 9.02 -6.62 39.21
C GLN A 112 9.02 -5.71 37.97
N ARG A 113 8.23 -6.04 36.93
CA ARG A 113 8.13 -5.27 35.70
C ARG A 113 7.11 -4.15 35.85
N GLU A 114 7.60 -3.00 36.29
CA GLU A 114 6.79 -1.80 36.49
C GLU A 114 6.16 -1.25 35.20
N ASP A 115 6.74 -1.55 34.04
CA ASP A 115 6.18 -1.23 32.74
C ASP A 115 4.85 -1.95 32.49
N TYR A 116 4.75 -3.26 32.74
CA TYR A 116 3.48 -3.97 32.60
C TYR A 116 2.41 -3.46 33.57
N LYS A 117 2.79 -3.11 34.81
CA LYS A 117 1.86 -2.56 35.79
C LYS A 117 1.30 -1.21 35.35
N ARG A 118 2.16 -0.33 34.83
CA ARG A 118 1.74 0.97 34.28
C ARG A 118 0.82 0.80 33.08
N GLU A 119 1.23 0.00 32.11
CA GLU A 119 0.42 -0.28 30.92
C GLU A 119 -0.96 -0.85 31.30
N LEU A 120 -1.01 -1.79 32.24
CA LEU A 120 -2.27 -2.35 32.74
C LEU A 120 -3.16 -1.29 33.40
N ASN A 121 -2.57 -0.38 34.16
CA ASN A 121 -3.29 0.72 34.80
C ASN A 121 -3.92 1.65 33.76
N ASP A 122 -3.16 1.99 32.72
CA ASP A 122 -3.59 2.88 31.65
C ASP A 122 -4.72 2.25 30.83
N LEU A 123 -4.57 0.99 30.40
CA LEU A 123 -5.64 0.24 29.70
C LEU A 123 -6.92 0.16 30.54
N LYS A 124 -6.82 -0.12 31.85
CA LYS A 124 -7.98 -0.18 32.75
C LYS A 124 -8.67 1.16 32.93
N LYS A 125 -7.95 2.28 32.83
CA LYS A 125 -8.55 3.63 32.86
C LYS A 125 -9.29 3.93 31.56
N ASP A 126 -8.71 3.57 30.42
CA ASP A 126 -9.31 3.87 29.12
C ASP A 126 -10.60 3.09 28.87
N VAL A 127 -10.70 1.85 29.37
CA VAL A 127 -11.95 1.06 29.30
C VAL A 127 -13.06 1.57 30.24
N LYS A 128 -12.72 2.37 31.26
CA LYS A 128 -13.67 2.91 32.24
C LYS A 128 -14.26 4.28 31.86
N LYS A 129 -13.72 4.94 30.83
CA LYS A 129 -14.24 6.21 30.28
C LYS A 129 -15.43 5.94 29.37
#